data_AF-A0AA45BUW4-F1
#
_entry.id   AF-A0AA45BUW4-F1
#
_cell.length_a   1.000
_cell.length_b   1.000
_cell.length_c   1.000
_cell.angle_alpha   90.00
_cell.angle_beta   90.00
_cell.angle_gamma   90.00
#
_symmetry.space_group_name_H-M   'P 1'
#
loop_
_entity.id
_entity.type
_entity.pdbx_description
1 polymer ?
#
loop_
_entity_poly.entity_id
_entity_poly.type
_entity_poly.pdbx_seq_one_letter_code
_entity_poly.pdbx_strand_id
1 'polypeptide(L)'
;MTKKPWERRLKDLSHLLKCCIDTYFDPELFRLNLNQFLQTARTVTFIIQKNKNQIIGYDIWYNNNVIEKWKNDPLMAWAKNSRNTIEKQGDLEMYSEAKATLISV
;
A
#
# COMPACT_ATOMS: atom_id res chain seq x y z
N MET A 1 -2.99 26.45 10.33
CA MET A 1 -3.78 25.40 9.65
C MET A 1 -3.75 24.13 10.48
N THR A 2 -4.92 23.65 10.94
CA THR A 2 -5.03 22.38 11.68
C THR A 2 -4.73 21.23 10.71
N LYS A 3 -3.66 20.46 10.96
CA LYS A 3 -3.30 19.31 10.11
C LYS A 3 -4.46 18.33 10.05
N LYS A 4 -4.80 17.89 8.84
CA LYS A 4 -5.87 16.92 8.63
C LYS A 4 -5.41 15.52 9.07
N PRO A 5 -6.29 14.68 9.63
CA PRO A 5 -5.88 13.39 10.19
C PRO A 5 -5.27 12.41 9.16
N TRP A 6 -5.61 12.55 7.87
CA TRP A 6 -5.06 11.73 6.79
C TRP A 6 -3.67 12.19 6.32
N GLU A 7 -3.26 13.45 6.54
CA GLU A 7 -1.97 13.97 6.04
C GLU A 7 -0.78 13.23 6.62
N ARG A 8 -0.81 12.97 7.94
CA ARG A 8 0.25 12.21 8.61
C ARG A 8 0.31 10.78 8.07
N ARG A 9 -0.85 10.14 7.92
CA ARG A 9 -0.93 8.76 7.41
C ARG A 9 -0.53 8.64 5.94
N LEU A 10 -0.81 9.66 5.13
CA LEU A 10 -0.30 9.73 3.75
C LEU A 10 1.23 9.84 3.72
N LYS A 11 1.82 10.62 4.63
CA LYS A 11 3.27 10.68 4.79
C LYS A 11 3.85 9.33 5.20
N ASP A 12 3.25 8.68 6.19
CA ASP A 12 3.66 7.32 6.62
C ASP A 12 3.59 6.33 5.45
N LEU A 13 2.50 6.38 4.66
CA LEU A 13 2.32 5.54 3.48
C LEU A 13 3.42 5.76 2.43
N SER A 14 3.76 7.03 2.15
CA SER A 14 4.85 7.35 1.22
C SER A 14 6.21 6.86 1.71
N HIS A 15 6.44 6.89 3.03
CA HIS A 15 7.66 6.38 3.63
C HIS A 15 7.76 4.86 3.50
N LEU A 16 6.67 4.14 3.78
CA LEU A 16 6.62 2.68 3.61
C LEU A 16 6.85 2.24 2.17
N LEU A 17 6.32 2.98 1.18
CA LEU A 17 6.62 2.72 -0.23
C LEU A 17 8.11 2.86 -0.52
N LYS A 18 8.76 3.89 0.03
CA LYS A 18 10.21 4.05 -0.10
C LYS A 18 10.96 2.89 0.55
N CYS A 19 10.57 2.47 1.76
CA CYS A 19 11.16 1.30 2.41
C CYS A 19 11.03 0.03 1.56
N CYS A 20 9.89 -0.19 0.90
CA CYS A 20 9.72 -1.32 -0.02
C CYS A 20 10.74 -1.26 -1.18
N ILE A 21 10.97 -0.08 -1.75
CA ILE A 21 11.95 0.10 -2.84
C ILE A 21 13.37 -0.17 -2.32
N ASP A 22 13.71 0.40 -1.17
CA ASP A 22 15.05 0.31 -0.60
C ASP A 22 15.38 -1.13 -0.14
N THR A 23 14.38 -1.90 0.28
CA THR A 23 14.55 -3.29 0.72
C THR A 23 14.17 -4.32 -0.33
N TYR A 24 14.03 -3.96 -1.62
CA TYR A 24 13.58 -4.88 -2.67
C TYR A 24 14.39 -6.19 -2.75
N PHE A 25 15.70 -6.11 -2.48
CA PHE A 25 16.61 -7.26 -2.51
C PHE A 25 16.74 -8.00 -1.17
N ASP A 26 16.03 -7.57 -0.11
CA ASP A 26 15.91 -8.31 1.14
C ASP A 26 14.48 -8.87 1.22
N PRO A 27 14.28 -10.17 0.93
CA PRO A 27 12.93 -10.73 0.78
C PRO A 27 12.06 -10.57 2.02
N GLU A 28 12.62 -10.82 3.22
CA GLU A 28 11.87 -10.72 4.47
C GLU A 28 11.54 -9.26 4.82
N LEU A 29 12.50 -8.35 4.67
CA LEU A 29 12.23 -6.93 4.91
C LEU A 29 11.28 -6.34 3.87
N PHE A 30 11.40 -6.74 2.61
CA PHE A 30 10.47 -6.36 1.56
C PHE A 30 9.06 -6.81 1.89
N ARG A 31 8.89 -8.09 2.23
CA ARG A 31 7.59 -8.67 2.61
C ARG A 31 6.98 -7.91 3.79
N LEU A 32 7.77 -7.67 4.84
CA LEU A 32 7.32 -6.91 6.01
C LEU A 32 6.87 -5.49 5.64
N ASN A 33 7.69 -4.75 4.88
CA ASN A 33 7.41 -3.39 4.45
C ASN A 33 6.18 -3.34 3.54
N LEU A 34 6.03 -4.29 2.62
CA LEU A 34 4.90 -4.39 1.71
C LEU A 34 3.59 -4.69 2.45
N ASN A 35 3.63 -5.59 3.44
CA ASN A 35 2.47 -5.89 4.27
C ASN A 35 2.03 -4.63 5.04
N GLN A 36 2.98 -3.94 5.67
CA GLN A 36 2.72 -2.70 6.40
C GLN A 36 2.19 -1.60 5.47
N PHE A 37 2.72 -1.49 4.24
CA PHE A 37 2.22 -0.56 3.22
C PHE A 37 0.76 -0.83 2.88
N LEU A 38 0.40 -2.08 2.57
CA LEU A 38 -0.97 -2.46 2.17
C LEU A 38 -1.99 -2.26 3.29
N GLN A 39 -1.63 -2.60 4.53
CA GLN A 39 -2.46 -2.34 5.71
C GLN A 39 -2.65 -0.83 5.94
N THR A 40 -1.56 -0.06 5.88
CA THR A 40 -1.59 1.40 6.08
C THR A 40 -2.40 2.09 5.00
N ALA A 41 -2.30 1.65 3.74
CA ALA A 41 -3.06 2.17 2.60
C ALA A 41 -4.57 2.11 2.87
N ARG A 42 -5.06 1.00 3.43
CA ARG A 42 -6.47 0.86 3.79
C ARG A 42 -6.88 1.78 4.92
N THR A 43 -6.06 1.90 5.96
CA THR A 43 -6.33 2.85 7.04
C THR A 43 -6.44 4.27 6.49
N VAL A 44 -5.55 4.67 5.59
CA VAL A 44 -5.61 5.97 4.89
C VAL A 44 -6.92 6.11 4.12
N THR A 45 -7.30 5.13 3.30
CA THR A 45 -8.56 5.15 2.55
C THR A 45 -9.76 5.33 3.48
N PHE A 46 -9.80 4.61 4.60
CA PHE A 46 -10.90 4.75 5.56
C PHE A 46 -10.95 6.12 6.23
N ILE A 47 -9.80 6.68 6.61
CA ILE A 47 -9.74 8.03 7.19
C ILE A 47 -10.24 9.04 6.18
N ILE A 48 -9.80 8.94 4.91
CA ILE A 48 -10.25 9.82 3.83
C ILE A 48 -11.77 9.70 3.63
N GLN A 49 -12.29 8.48 3.50
CA GLN A 49 -13.74 8.23 3.33
C GLN A 49 -14.57 8.75 4.51
N LYS A 50 -14.10 8.55 5.75
CA LYS A 50 -14.77 9.05 6.97
C LYS A 50 -14.83 10.58 7.00
N ASN A 51 -13.83 11.24 6.44
CA ASN A 51 -13.73 12.70 6.40
C ASN A 51 -14.15 13.30 5.05
N LYS A 52 -14.85 12.55 4.20
CA LYS A 52 -15.23 12.99 2.84
C LYS A 52 -15.91 14.35 2.79
N ASN A 53 -16.75 14.68 3.78
CA ASN A 53 -17.46 15.96 3.86
C ASN A 53 -16.53 17.17 4.02
N GLN A 54 -15.28 16.95 4.43
CA GLN A 54 -14.26 17.99 4.56
C GLN A 54 -13.44 18.19 3.28
N ILE A 55 -13.65 17.35 2.26
CA ILE A 55 -12.90 17.36 1.00
C ILE A 55 -13.85 17.90 -0.08
N ILE A 56 -13.55 19.09 -0.59
CA ILE A 56 -14.35 19.73 -1.62
C ILE A 56 -14.34 18.87 -2.89
N GLY A 57 -15.52 18.56 -3.43
CA GLY A 57 -15.66 17.76 -4.64
C GLY A 57 -15.32 16.27 -4.47
N TYR A 58 -15.31 15.75 -3.23
CA TYR A 58 -14.91 14.37 -2.93
C TYR A 58 -15.59 13.33 -3.82
N ASP A 59 -16.92 13.35 -3.92
CA ASP A 59 -17.65 12.29 -4.59
C ASP A 59 -17.30 12.21 -6.09
N ILE A 60 -17.14 13.37 -6.75
CA ILE A 60 -16.71 13.44 -8.16
C ILE A 60 -15.26 12.96 -8.29
N TRP A 61 -14.35 13.50 -7.47
CA TRP A 61 -12.95 13.15 -7.55
C TRP A 61 -12.70 11.66 -7.27
N TYR A 62 -13.33 11.12 -6.23
CA TYR A 62 -13.13 9.74 -5.79
C TYR A 62 -13.72 8.74 -6.79
N ASN A 63 -14.89 9.04 -7.38
CA ASN A 63 -15.44 8.20 -8.44
C ASN A 63 -14.51 8.17 -9.66
N ASN A 64 -14.10 9.32 -10.19
CA ASN A 64 -13.37 9.40 -11.45
C ASN A 64 -11.91 8.95 -11.32
N ASN A 65 -11.24 9.28 -10.21
CA ASN A 65 -9.79 9.04 -10.07
C ASN A 65 -9.44 7.78 -9.31
N VAL A 66 -10.35 7.26 -8.49
CA VAL A 66 -10.11 6.06 -7.69
C VAL A 66 -10.96 4.91 -8.21
N ILE A 67 -12.29 5.02 -8.15
CA ILE A 67 -13.17 3.90 -8.49
C ILE A 67 -13.05 3.52 -9.97
N GLU A 68 -13.26 4.47 -10.88
CA GLU A 68 -13.27 4.17 -12.33
C GLU A 68 -11.91 3.70 -12.83
N LYS A 69 -10.83 4.35 -12.41
CA LYS A 69 -9.46 3.95 -12.79
C LYS A 69 -9.08 2.59 -12.24
N TRP A 70 -9.44 2.28 -10.99
CA TRP A 70 -9.00 1.04 -10.35
C TRP A 70 -9.90 -0.16 -10.64
N LYS A 71 -11.14 0.06 -11.09
CA LYS A 71 -12.11 -1.02 -11.33
C LYS A 71 -11.58 -2.13 -12.24
N ASN A 72 -10.82 -1.75 -13.27
CA ASN A 72 -10.28 -2.67 -14.27
C ASN A 72 -8.76 -2.82 -14.19
N ASP A 73 -8.12 -2.29 -13.13
CA ASP A 73 -6.67 -2.36 -12.96
C ASP A 73 -6.31 -3.66 -12.22
N PRO A 74 -5.59 -4.61 -12.86
CA PRO A 74 -5.22 -5.88 -12.23
C PRO A 74 -4.31 -5.71 -11.01
N LEU A 75 -3.44 -4.69 -11.00
CA LEU A 75 -2.56 -4.40 -9.88
C LEU A 75 -3.35 -3.90 -8.68
N MET A 76 -4.37 -3.07 -8.90
CA MET A 76 -5.26 -2.61 -7.83
C MET A 76 -6.14 -3.73 -7.30
N ALA A 77 -6.64 -4.61 -8.18
CA ALA A 77 -7.35 -5.81 -7.78
C ALA A 77 -6.47 -6.73 -6.92
N TRP A 78 -5.21 -6.94 -7.35
CA TRP A 78 -4.21 -7.67 -6.57
C TRP A 78 -3.96 -7.01 -5.22
N ALA A 79 -3.66 -5.71 -5.17
CA ALA A 79 -3.39 -5.00 -3.91
C ALA A 79 -4.56 -5.09 -2.91
N LYS A 80 -5.80 -5.01 -3.40
CA LYS A 80 -7.01 -5.21 -2.59
C LYS A 80 -7.09 -6.63 -2.03
N ASN A 81 -6.79 -7.64 -2.85
CA ASN A 81 -6.85 -9.04 -2.46
C ASN A 81 -5.72 -9.39 -1.48
N SER A 82 -4.48 -9.01 -1.81
CA SER A 82 -3.28 -9.17 -0.98
C SER A 82 -3.50 -8.62 0.42
N ARG A 83 -4.07 -7.43 0.52
CA ARG A 83 -4.41 -6.84 1.81
C ARG A 83 -5.44 -7.67 2.59
N ASN A 84 -6.48 -8.19 1.92
CA ASN A 84 -7.47 -9.03 2.59
C ASN A 84 -6.84 -10.35 3.09
N THR A 85 -5.89 -10.91 2.35
CA THR A 85 -5.08 -12.06 2.77
C THR A 85 -4.25 -11.70 4.01
N ILE A 86 -3.49 -10.59 3.97
CA ILE A 86 -2.69 -10.10 5.11
C ILE A 86 -3.52 -9.96 6.38
N GLU A 87 -4.73 -9.38 6.28
CA GLU A 87 -5.59 -9.17 7.44
C GLU A 87 -6.24 -10.44 7.99
N LYS A 88 -6.46 -11.48 7.16
CA LYS A 88 -7.33 -12.61 7.52
C LYS A 88 -6.65 -13.97 7.54
N GLN A 89 -5.51 -14.11 6.87
CA GLN A 89 -4.88 -15.40 6.58
C GLN A 89 -3.39 -15.43 6.97
N GLY A 90 -2.80 -14.28 7.30
CA GLY A 90 -1.36 -14.16 7.57
C GLY A 90 -0.63 -13.46 6.43
N ASP A 91 0.69 -13.46 6.47
CA ASP A 91 1.52 -12.68 5.56
C ASP A 91 1.50 -13.17 4.10
N LEU A 92 1.87 -12.30 3.15
CA LEU A 92 2.05 -12.70 1.76
C LEU A 92 3.15 -13.74 1.60
N GLU A 93 2.84 -14.82 0.88
CA GLU A 93 3.82 -15.83 0.49
C GLU A 93 4.82 -15.27 -0.53
N MET A 94 6.09 -15.64 -0.37
CA MET A 94 7.15 -15.29 -1.30
C MET A 94 7.33 -16.40 -2.34
N TYR A 95 7.01 -16.10 -3.59
CA TYR A 95 7.07 -17.06 -4.71
C TYR A 95 8.36 -16.95 -5.55
N SER A 96 9.29 -16.04 -5.20
CA SER A 96 10.54 -15.85 -5.94
C SER A 96 11.69 -15.50 -4.99
N GLU A 97 12.78 -16.27 -5.09
CA GLU A 97 14.02 -16.07 -4.33
C GLU A 97 15.19 -16.11 -5.33
N ALA A 98 16.09 -15.13 -5.27
CA ALA A 98 17.30 -15.08 -6.08
C ALA A 98 18.53 -15.07 -5.16
N LYS A 99 19.43 -16.04 -5.33
CA LYS A 99 20.68 -16.14 -4.57
C LYS A 99 21.86 -15.94 -5.50
N ALA A 100 22.79 -15.07 -5.10
CA ALA A 100 24.04 -14.87 -5.80
C ALA A 100 25.19 -15.07 -4.81
N THR A 101 26.20 -15.84 -5.22
CA THR A 101 27.43 -16.06 -4.45
C THR A 101 28.62 -15.78 -5.36
N LEU A 102 29.56 -14.98 -4.90
CA LEU A 102 30.85 -14.80 -5.59
C LEU A 102 31.76 -15.99 -5.23
N ILE A 103 32.20 -16.74 -6.24
CA ILE A 103 33.21 -17.78 -6.06
C ILE A 103 34.54 -17.21 -6.55
N SER A 104 35.50 -17.03 -5.65
CA SER A 104 36.90 -16.78 -6.00
C SER A 104 37.66 -18.10 -5.94
N VAL A 105 38.48 -18.36 -6.96
CA VAL A 105 39.45 -19.46 -6.98
C VAL A 105 40.69 -19.06 -6.19
#